data_AF-A0A7E4VNW0-F1
#
_entry.id   AF-A0A7E4VNW0-F1
#
_cell.length_a   1.000
_cell.length_b   1.000
_cell.length_c   1.000
_cell.angle_alpha   90.00
_cell.angle_beta   90.00
_cell.angle_gamma   90.00
#
_symmetry.space_group_name_H-M   'P 1'
#
loop_
_entity.id
_entity.type
_entity.pdbx_description
1 polymer ?
#
loop_
_entity_poly.entity_id
_entity_poly.type
_entity_poly.pdbx_seq_one_letter_code
_entity_poly.pdbx_strand_id
1 'polypeptide(L)'
;MCWLAWMVLCQATISISGYISLDIGELLSSDLWPPSRIEASKVDYDPDLAEFALDFAAASYAPDPTGCLSRHNATLIKRVTIPCDFLGNECWAYIAKSEEWIIMAIRGTVEIKQLLAEVAESAIAPKVEFPAGGNVQHYFYTSFDDLWDGANFRGIIQNLKKDNPNYKILFTGHSFGGAVASLASAMFVHENLNLKNLTKSVFSITFGQPRVGNHAYAIAHDKLVPNSWRIVHRKDIVPHIPLCLSFMGHCTTGFNLTPYHHGTEVS
;
A
#
# COMPACT_ATOMS: atom_id res chain seq x y z
N MET A 1 -19.14 10.26 -1.39
CA MET A 1 -19.34 9.71 -0.04
C MET A 1 -18.02 9.11 0.38
N CYS A 2 -17.52 9.49 1.56
CA CYS A 2 -16.18 9.18 2.06
C CYS A 2 -15.83 7.69 1.98
N TRP A 3 -14.55 7.36 1.82
CA TRP A 3 -13.95 6.06 2.16
C TRP A 3 -14.53 5.44 3.45
N LEU A 4 -14.78 6.29 4.45
CA LEU A 4 -15.47 5.93 5.70
C LEU A 4 -16.84 5.27 5.49
N ALA A 5 -17.66 5.68 4.52
CA ALA A 5 -18.99 5.13 4.30
C ALA A 5 -18.98 3.67 3.78
N TRP A 6 -17.90 3.24 3.11
CA TRP A 6 -17.73 1.86 2.66
C TRP A 6 -17.04 1.01 3.74
N MET A 7 -16.09 1.60 4.48
CA MET A 7 -15.46 0.97 5.66
C MET A 7 -16.47 0.70 6.80
N VAL A 8 -17.58 1.45 6.82
CA VAL A 8 -18.71 1.29 7.75
C VAL A 8 -19.63 0.10 7.38
N LEU A 9 -19.48 -0.58 6.24
CA LEU A 9 -20.32 -1.75 5.91
C LEU A 9 -20.01 -3.04 6.72
N CYS A 10 -18.93 -3.07 7.51
CA CYS A 10 -18.77 -4.04 8.62
C CYS A 10 -19.33 -3.53 9.98
N GLN A 11 -19.95 -2.34 10.02
CA GLN A 11 -20.70 -1.78 11.18
C GLN A 11 -22.00 -1.05 10.71
N ALA A 12 -23.09 -1.80 10.53
CA ALA A 12 -24.51 -1.36 10.53
C ALA A 12 -24.89 0.09 10.07
N THR A 13 -25.68 0.13 8.98
CA THR A 13 -26.71 1.15 8.61
C THR A 13 -26.31 2.64 8.56
N ILE A 14 -26.38 3.24 7.36
CA ILE A 14 -27.08 4.52 7.06
C ILE A 14 -27.13 4.71 5.53
N SER A 15 -28.31 5.08 5.02
CA SER A 15 -28.63 5.44 3.62
C SER A 15 -27.92 6.76 3.21
N ILE A 16 -27.53 7.02 1.95
CA ILE A 16 -28.32 7.79 0.96
C ILE A 16 -27.53 7.93 -0.37
N SER A 17 -28.24 7.67 -1.48
CA SER A 17 -28.29 8.26 -2.85
C SER A 17 -27.15 9.12 -3.46
N GLY A 18 -26.83 8.86 -4.74
CA GLY A 18 -26.77 9.91 -5.79
C GLY A 18 -25.51 10.07 -6.68
N TYR A 19 -25.53 9.42 -7.86
CA TYR A 19 -25.18 9.86 -9.24
C TYR A 19 -23.86 10.59 -9.68
N ILE A 20 -23.33 10.03 -10.80
CA ILE A 20 -22.67 10.62 -12.01
C ILE A 20 -21.13 10.66 -12.14
N SER A 21 -20.71 10.20 -13.33
CA SER A 21 -19.43 9.93 -14.00
C SER A 21 -18.54 11.12 -14.37
N LEU A 22 -17.24 10.90 -14.63
CA LEU A 22 -16.57 11.14 -15.94
C LEU A 22 -15.03 10.93 -15.93
N ASP A 23 -14.61 10.07 -16.86
CA ASP A 23 -13.46 10.00 -17.79
C ASP A 23 -12.02 10.49 -17.53
N ILE A 24 -11.14 9.74 -18.22
CA ILE A 24 -9.70 9.48 -18.14
C ILE A 24 -8.89 10.46 -19.02
N GLY A 25 -7.61 10.71 -18.69
CA GLY A 25 -6.63 11.30 -19.62
C GLY A 25 -5.17 11.10 -19.21
N GLU A 26 -4.39 10.47 -20.08
CA GLU A 26 -2.96 10.06 -19.99
C GLU A 26 -1.94 11.20 -19.75
N LEU A 27 -0.74 10.83 -19.27
CA LEU A 27 0.54 11.26 -19.90
C LEU A 27 1.73 10.44 -19.39
N LEU A 28 2.40 9.76 -20.34
CA LEU A 28 3.69 9.08 -20.25
C LEU A 28 4.84 10.07 -20.50
N SER A 29 6.02 9.84 -19.91
CA SER A 29 7.29 9.84 -20.66
C SER A 29 8.48 9.32 -19.83
N SER A 30 9.35 8.59 -20.52
CA SER A 30 10.45 7.73 -20.11
C SER A 30 11.81 8.42 -19.95
N ASP A 31 12.77 7.62 -19.45
CA ASP A 31 14.23 7.64 -19.67
C ASP A 31 15.14 8.26 -18.61
N LEU A 32 15.88 7.37 -17.90
CA LEU A 32 17.35 7.35 -17.78
C LEU A 32 17.83 6.17 -16.87
N TRP A 33 18.86 5.42 -17.31
CA TRP A 33 19.63 4.31 -16.67
C TRP A 33 19.31 2.85 -17.15
N PRO A 34 20.32 1.95 -17.31
CA PRO A 34 20.43 0.91 -18.35
C PRO A 34 19.57 -0.35 -18.08
N PRO A 35 19.41 -1.25 -19.08
CA PRO A 35 18.40 -2.31 -19.04
C PRO A 35 18.82 -3.46 -18.14
N SER A 36 18.20 -3.58 -16.97
CA SER A 36 18.35 -4.74 -16.09
C SER A 36 17.11 -5.63 -16.13
N ARG A 37 17.10 -6.57 -17.08
CA ARG A 37 16.66 -7.99 -16.97
C ARG A 37 15.33 -8.36 -16.25
N ILE A 38 14.41 -7.43 -16.01
CA ILE A 38 13.04 -7.70 -15.53
C ILE A 38 12.08 -7.12 -16.56
N GLU A 39 11.50 -7.97 -17.42
CA GLU A 39 10.35 -7.58 -18.23
C GLU A 39 9.13 -7.52 -17.30
N ALA A 40 8.89 -6.32 -16.75
CA ALA A 40 7.73 -6.04 -15.92
C ALA A 40 6.46 -6.05 -16.80
N SER A 41 5.76 -7.19 -16.86
CA SER A 41 4.45 -7.25 -17.51
C SER A 41 3.38 -6.78 -16.52
N LYS A 42 2.91 -5.54 -16.71
CA LYS A 42 1.80 -4.94 -15.96
C LYS A 42 0.49 -5.59 -16.42
N VAL A 43 -0.34 -6.01 -15.47
CA VAL A 43 -1.74 -6.42 -15.74
C VAL A 43 -2.59 -5.17 -15.90
N ASP A 44 -3.64 -5.22 -16.72
CA ASP A 44 -4.59 -4.12 -16.84
C ASP A 44 -5.32 -3.88 -15.51
N TYR A 45 -5.73 -2.63 -15.28
CA TYR A 45 -6.51 -2.30 -14.09
C TYR A 45 -7.87 -3.02 -14.11
N ASP A 46 -8.21 -3.63 -12.99
CA ASP A 46 -9.47 -4.34 -12.78
C ASP A 46 -10.22 -3.72 -11.58
N PRO A 47 -11.36 -3.05 -11.80
CA PRO A 47 -12.21 -2.51 -10.75
C PRO A 47 -12.69 -3.55 -9.73
N ASP A 48 -12.98 -4.78 -10.16
CA ASP A 48 -13.47 -5.84 -9.27
C ASP A 48 -12.35 -6.29 -8.32
N LEU A 49 -11.11 -6.33 -8.82
CA LEU A 49 -9.94 -6.58 -7.98
C LEU A 49 -9.67 -5.43 -6.99
N ALA A 50 -9.95 -4.20 -7.39
CA ALA A 50 -9.86 -3.05 -6.50
C ALA A 50 -10.94 -3.11 -5.39
N GLU A 51 -12.16 -3.50 -5.72
CA GLU A 51 -13.24 -3.73 -4.76
C GLU A 51 -12.89 -4.87 -3.78
N PHE A 52 -12.37 -5.99 -4.31
CA PHE A 52 -11.84 -7.08 -3.51
C PHE A 52 -10.77 -6.58 -2.53
N ALA A 53 -9.77 -5.82 -3.00
CA ALA A 53 -8.74 -5.27 -2.12
C ALA A 53 -9.30 -4.30 -1.06
N LEU A 54 -10.35 -3.56 -1.41
CA LEU A 54 -10.99 -2.61 -0.51
C LEU A 54 -11.67 -3.31 0.66
N ASP A 55 -12.30 -4.46 0.42
CA ASP A 55 -12.91 -5.26 1.49
C ASP A 55 -11.88 -5.73 2.53
N PHE A 56 -10.69 -6.17 2.10
CA PHE A 56 -9.62 -6.55 3.04
C PHE A 56 -9.01 -5.32 3.73
N ALA A 57 -8.81 -4.21 3.01
CA ALA A 57 -8.35 -2.96 3.62
C ALA A 57 -9.35 -2.47 4.68
N ALA A 58 -10.66 -2.55 4.42
CA ALA A 58 -11.71 -2.18 5.35
C ALA A 58 -11.79 -3.15 6.55
N ALA A 59 -11.66 -4.46 6.31
CA ALA A 59 -11.66 -5.47 7.37
C ALA A 59 -10.54 -5.26 8.40
N SER A 60 -9.44 -4.60 8.04
CA SER A 60 -8.35 -4.26 8.98
C SER A 60 -8.77 -3.30 10.10
N TYR A 61 -9.92 -2.63 9.96
CA TYR A 61 -10.52 -1.75 10.97
C TYR A 61 -11.46 -2.49 11.93
N ALA A 62 -11.77 -3.76 11.68
CA ALA A 62 -12.56 -4.58 12.58
C ALA A 62 -11.69 -5.20 13.69
N PRO A 63 -12.12 -5.19 14.96
CA PRO A 63 -11.42 -5.88 16.04
C PRO A 63 -11.26 -7.37 15.77
N ASP A 64 -12.25 -7.98 15.12
CA ASP A 64 -12.18 -9.33 14.57
C ASP A 64 -12.56 -9.28 13.07
N PRO A 65 -11.58 -9.47 12.15
CA PRO A 65 -11.85 -9.43 10.73
C PRO A 65 -12.49 -10.72 10.20
N THR A 66 -12.58 -11.80 11.00
CA THR A 66 -12.97 -13.14 10.54
C THR A 66 -14.33 -13.16 9.81
N GLY A 67 -15.30 -12.39 10.30
CA GLY A 67 -16.61 -12.27 9.64
C GLY A 67 -16.55 -11.57 8.28
N CYS A 68 -15.73 -10.53 8.14
CA CYS A 68 -15.55 -9.83 6.86
C CYS A 68 -14.74 -10.74 5.89
N LEU A 69 -13.75 -11.49 6.37
CA LEU A 69 -12.94 -12.44 5.57
C LEU A 69 -13.75 -13.63 5.02
N SER A 70 -14.70 -14.13 5.81
CA SER A 70 -15.52 -15.29 5.43
C SER A 70 -16.36 -15.04 4.17
N ARG A 71 -16.68 -13.77 3.86
CA ARG A 71 -17.40 -13.38 2.62
C ARG A 71 -16.59 -13.67 1.36
N HIS A 72 -15.26 -13.76 1.48
CA HIS A 72 -14.31 -14.00 0.40
C HIS A 72 -13.65 -15.38 0.49
N ASN A 73 -14.29 -16.32 1.22
CA ASN A 73 -13.74 -17.63 1.55
C ASN A 73 -12.30 -17.55 2.10
N ALA A 74 -11.99 -16.45 2.82
CA ALA A 74 -10.69 -16.20 3.36
C ALA A 74 -10.63 -16.56 4.85
N THR A 75 -9.50 -17.13 5.24
CA THR A 75 -9.20 -17.52 6.62
C THR A 75 -8.13 -16.60 7.20
N LEU A 76 -8.29 -16.21 8.46
CA LEU A 76 -7.29 -15.44 9.17
C LEU A 76 -6.12 -16.34 9.55
N ILE A 77 -4.91 -15.98 9.12
CA ILE A 77 -3.68 -16.73 9.44
C ILE A 77 -2.99 -16.12 10.66
N LYS A 78 -2.84 -14.80 10.67
CA LYS A 78 -2.22 -14.08 11.79
C LYS A 78 -2.80 -12.68 11.86
N ARG A 79 -3.05 -12.21 13.07
CA ARG A 79 -3.34 -10.81 13.36
C ARG A 79 -2.39 -10.34 14.44
N VAL A 80 -1.88 -9.13 14.28
CA VAL A 80 -1.06 -8.46 15.30
C VAL A 80 -1.53 -7.05 15.50
N THR A 81 -1.20 -6.54 16.68
CA THR A 81 -1.34 -5.15 17.04
C THR A 81 0.06 -4.56 17.15
N ILE A 82 0.28 -3.43 16.48
CA ILE A 82 1.52 -2.66 16.54
C ILE A 82 1.22 -1.23 16.95
N PRO A 83 2.15 -0.54 17.63
CA PRO A 83 2.07 0.91 17.76
C PRO A 83 2.19 1.54 16.36
N CYS A 84 1.29 2.46 16.03
CA CYS A 84 1.37 3.20 14.77
C CYS A 84 1.62 4.69 14.92
N ASP A 85 1.81 5.17 16.14
CA ASP A 85 2.21 6.53 16.40
C ASP A 85 3.08 6.66 17.65
N PHE A 86 3.67 7.85 17.79
CA PHE A 86 4.51 8.21 18.93
C PHE A 86 3.73 8.30 20.25
N LEU A 87 2.39 8.30 20.21
CA LEU A 87 1.51 8.32 21.38
C LEU A 87 1.13 6.91 21.85
N GLY A 88 1.52 5.87 21.10
CA GLY A 88 1.27 4.47 21.42
C GLY A 88 -0.12 3.98 21.04
N ASN A 89 -0.84 4.65 20.13
CA ASN A 89 -2.10 4.09 19.62
C ASN A 89 -1.84 2.82 18.81
N GLU A 90 -2.77 1.90 18.96
CA GLU A 90 -2.71 0.57 18.39
C GLU A 90 -3.30 0.52 16.97
N CYS A 91 -2.48 0.16 15.99
CA CYS A 91 -2.93 -0.25 14.67
C CYS A 91 -2.90 -1.77 14.54
N TRP A 92 -3.73 -2.28 13.64
CA TRP A 92 -3.83 -3.72 13.39
C TRP A 92 -3.32 -4.03 12.00
N ALA A 93 -2.65 -5.17 11.90
CA ALA A 93 -2.31 -5.77 10.62
C ALA A 93 -2.63 -7.25 10.69
N TYR A 94 -2.96 -7.83 9.54
CA TYR A 94 -3.21 -9.25 9.47
C TYR A 94 -2.76 -9.86 8.15
N ILE A 95 -2.55 -11.17 8.19
CA ILE A 95 -2.39 -12.04 7.04
C ILE A 95 -3.61 -12.93 6.95
N ALA A 96 -4.22 -12.99 5.78
CA ALA A 96 -5.31 -13.91 5.46
C ALA A 96 -4.95 -14.76 4.23
N LYS A 97 -5.63 -15.90 4.10
CA LYS A 97 -5.48 -16.81 2.96
C LYS A 97 -6.87 -17.17 2.42
N SER A 98 -7.08 -16.96 1.13
CA SER A 98 -8.23 -17.45 0.35
C SER A 98 -7.80 -18.62 -0.55
N GLU A 99 -8.65 -19.09 -1.45
CA GLU A 99 -8.39 -20.22 -2.36
C GLU A 99 -7.30 -19.94 -3.40
N GLU A 100 -7.06 -18.66 -3.73
CA GLU A 100 -6.04 -18.25 -4.71
C GLU A 100 -5.14 -17.10 -4.23
N TRP A 101 -5.41 -16.56 -3.04
CA TRP A 101 -4.79 -15.32 -2.57
C TRP A 101 -4.17 -15.47 -1.18
N ILE A 102 -3.00 -14.87 -1.02
CA ILE A 102 -2.39 -14.53 0.26
C ILE A 102 -2.54 -13.02 0.41
N ILE A 103 -3.18 -12.55 1.47
CA ILE A 103 -3.49 -11.14 1.65
C ILE A 103 -2.79 -10.64 2.90
N MET A 104 -2.03 -9.56 2.77
CA MET A 104 -1.55 -8.74 3.89
C MET A 104 -2.32 -7.43 3.87
N ALA A 105 -3.10 -7.18 4.92
CA ALA A 105 -3.88 -5.96 5.07
C ALA A 105 -3.47 -5.19 6.33
N ILE A 106 -3.28 -3.89 6.20
CA ILE A 106 -2.83 -3.00 7.27
C ILE A 106 -3.85 -1.89 7.48
N ARG A 107 -4.23 -1.70 8.76
CA ARG A 107 -5.10 -0.62 9.21
C ARG A 107 -4.38 0.71 9.10
N GLY A 108 -5.11 1.74 8.68
CA GLY A 108 -4.64 3.12 8.75
C GLY A 108 -4.91 3.75 10.12
N THR A 109 -4.48 4.99 10.29
CA THR A 109 -4.77 5.78 11.48
C THR A 109 -6.21 6.29 11.45
N VAL A 110 -6.86 6.38 12.61
CA VAL A 110 -8.26 6.83 12.73
C VAL A 110 -8.36 8.35 12.50
N GLU A 111 -7.31 9.11 12.84
CA GLU A 111 -7.28 10.56 12.68
C GLU A 111 -6.27 11.02 11.63
N ILE A 112 -6.79 11.54 10.51
CA ILE A 112 -6.00 12.09 9.40
C ILE A 112 -5.14 13.29 9.86
N LYS A 113 -5.58 14.05 10.86
CA LYS A 113 -4.81 15.18 11.41
C LYS A 113 -3.53 14.72 12.12
N GLN A 114 -3.63 13.62 12.85
CA GLN A 114 -2.50 13.03 13.53
C GLN A 114 -1.49 12.49 12.51
N LEU A 115 -1.97 11.78 11.48
CA LEU A 115 -1.13 11.35 10.36
C LEU A 115 -0.40 12.54 9.70
N LEU A 116 -1.11 13.64 9.46
CA LEU A 116 -0.53 14.85 8.87
C LEU A 116 0.60 15.43 9.73
N ALA A 117 0.41 15.52 11.04
CA ALA A 117 1.43 16.01 11.96
C ALA A 117 2.66 15.10 11.96
N GLU A 118 2.47 13.79 12.08
CA GLU A 118 3.56 12.81 12.14
C GLU A 118 4.34 12.72 10.83
N VAL A 119 3.65 12.78 9.70
CA VAL A 119 4.27 12.82 8.37
C VAL A 119 5.00 14.14 8.15
N ALA A 120 4.47 15.27 8.63
CA ALA A 120 5.14 16.57 8.53
C ALA A 120 6.40 16.63 9.42
N GLU A 121 6.31 16.13 10.66
CA GLU A 121 7.46 16.01 11.56
C GLU A 121 8.52 15.05 10.99
N SER A 122 8.10 13.88 10.49
CA SER A 122 9.00 12.92 9.84
C SER A 122 9.54 13.42 8.51
N ALA A 123 8.90 14.39 7.84
CA ALA A 123 9.45 14.99 6.62
C ALA A 123 10.67 15.88 6.90
N ILE A 124 10.84 16.34 8.15
CA ILE A 124 12.00 17.09 8.63
C ILE A 124 13.10 16.12 9.09
N ALA A 125 12.73 14.92 9.56
CA ALA A 125 13.67 13.86 9.88
C ALA A 125 14.38 13.31 8.63
N PRO A 126 15.64 12.84 8.75
CA PRO A 126 16.31 12.15 7.65
C PRO A 126 15.52 10.92 7.19
N LYS A 127 15.35 10.76 5.87
CA LYS A 127 14.78 9.55 5.29
C LYS A 127 15.70 8.37 5.54
N VAL A 128 15.12 7.19 5.68
CA VAL A 128 15.85 5.94 5.91
C VAL A 128 16.12 5.29 4.56
N GLU A 129 17.34 4.80 4.34
CA GLU A 129 17.65 3.98 3.16
C GLU A 129 16.80 2.71 3.18
N PHE A 130 16.15 2.41 2.06
CA PHE A 130 15.30 1.23 1.93
C PHE A 130 16.02 0.15 1.12
N PRO A 131 16.20 -1.07 1.65
CA PRO A 131 16.93 -2.13 0.94
C PRO A 131 16.43 -2.43 -0.47
N ALA A 132 15.11 -2.33 -0.70
CA ALA A 132 14.53 -2.53 -2.04
C ALA A 132 14.77 -1.37 -3.02
N GLY A 133 15.36 -0.25 -2.55
CA GLY A 133 15.79 0.88 -3.36
C GLY A 133 15.33 2.24 -2.81
N GLY A 134 16.21 3.24 -2.91
CA GLY A 134 15.92 4.63 -2.55
C GLY A 134 15.84 4.88 -1.04
N ASN A 135 15.11 5.92 -0.66
CA ASN A 135 14.90 6.27 0.74
C ASN A 135 13.42 6.51 1.03
N VAL A 136 12.98 6.11 2.21
CA VAL A 136 11.58 6.14 2.65
C VAL A 136 11.43 6.96 3.92
N GLN A 137 10.21 7.43 4.19
CA GLN A 137 9.94 8.16 5.43
C GLN A 137 10.11 7.25 6.64
N HIS A 138 10.86 7.71 7.64
CA HIS A 138 11.16 6.95 8.86
C HIS A 138 9.87 6.44 9.52
N TYR A 139 8.85 7.29 9.60
CA TYR A 139 7.56 6.94 10.20
C TYR A 139 6.92 5.68 9.59
N PHE A 140 6.90 5.54 8.25
CA PHE A 140 6.36 4.32 7.62
C PHE A 140 7.32 3.13 7.76
N TYR A 141 8.63 3.38 7.72
CA TYR A 141 9.64 2.33 7.81
C TYR A 141 9.61 1.61 9.17
N THR A 142 9.48 2.34 10.27
CA THR A 142 9.44 1.74 11.62
C THR A 142 8.31 0.73 11.74
N SER A 143 7.08 1.10 11.37
CA SER A 143 5.95 0.16 11.44
C SER A 143 6.01 -0.95 10.40
N PHE A 144 6.65 -0.70 9.25
CA PHE A 144 6.97 -1.77 8.31
C PHE A 144 7.92 -2.80 8.95
N ASP A 145 9.01 -2.36 9.58
CA ASP A 145 10.02 -3.23 10.21
C ASP A 145 9.42 -4.06 11.36
N ASP A 146 8.62 -3.41 12.22
CA ASP A 146 7.89 -4.05 13.31
C ASP A 146 6.96 -5.16 12.82
N LEU A 147 6.32 -5.00 11.65
CA LEU A 147 5.47 -6.03 11.06
C LEU A 147 6.29 -7.09 10.33
N TRP A 148 7.22 -6.65 9.49
CA TRP A 148 7.92 -7.49 8.53
C TRP A 148 8.76 -8.54 9.24
N ASP A 149 9.69 -8.08 10.08
CA ASP A 149 10.60 -8.93 10.83
C ASP A 149 10.14 -9.08 12.29
N GLY A 150 9.72 -7.99 12.95
CA GLY A 150 9.31 -8.02 14.36
C GLY A 150 8.13 -8.97 14.65
N ALA A 151 7.11 -8.92 13.79
CA ALA A 151 5.95 -9.81 13.85
C ALA A 151 6.06 -11.00 12.89
N ASN A 152 7.20 -11.22 12.23
CA ASN A 152 7.45 -12.32 11.30
C ASN A 152 6.39 -12.44 10.18
N PHE A 153 5.90 -11.32 9.64
CA PHE A 153 5.01 -11.36 8.48
C PHE A 153 5.76 -11.89 7.25
N ARG A 154 7.04 -11.52 7.12
CA ARG A 154 7.96 -11.99 6.09
C ARG A 154 7.96 -13.52 5.97
N GLY A 155 8.30 -14.21 7.05
CA GLY A 155 8.41 -15.68 7.05
C GLY A 155 7.07 -16.37 6.81
N ILE A 156 5.97 -15.81 7.31
CA ILE A 156 4.63 -16.36 7.10
C ILE A 156 4.23 -16.27 5.62
N ILE A 157 4.38 -15.10 5.00
CA ILE A 157 4.03 -14.90 3.58
C ILE A 157 4.93 -15.77 2.68
N GLN A 158 6.23 -15.85 2.99
CA GLN A 158 7.17 -16.73 2.27
C GLN A 158 6.77 -18.21 2.36
N ASN A 159 6.41 -18.70 3.55
CA ASN A 159 5.98 -20.08 3.73
C ASN A 159 4.66 -20.34 3.01
N LEU A 160 3.67 -19.45 3.12
CA LEU A 160 2.40 -19.57 2.41
C LEU A 160 2.62 -19.60 0.89
N LYS A 161 3.49 -18.75 0.36
CA LYS A 161 3.80 -18.72 -1.08
C LYS A 161 4.54 -19.98 -1.53
N LYS A 162 5.44 -20.52 -0.68
CA LYS A 162 6.13 -21.79 -0.94
C LYS A 162 5.16 -22.96 -0.98
N ASP A 163 4.21 -23.02 -0.04
CA ASP A 163 3.21 -24.08 0.05
C ASP A 163 2.13 -23.95 -1.02
N ASN A 164 1.93 -22.74 -1.56
CA ASN A 164 0.91 -22.43 -2.56
C ASN A 164 1.54 -21.64 -3.73
N PRO A 165 2.40 -22.27 -4.57
CA PRO A 165 3.20 -21.55 -5.59
C PRO A 165 2.39 -20.73 -6.59
N ASN A 166 1.16 -21.19 -6.89
CA ASN A 166 0.27 -20.56 -7.87
C ASN A 166 -0.54 -19.39 -7.29
N TYR A 167 -0.52 -19.18 -5.97
CA TYR A 167 -1.34 -18.15 -5.34
C TYR A 167 -0.79 -16.77 -5.64
N LYS A 168 -1.69 -15.80 -5.81
CA LYS A 168 -1.34 -14.39 -5.88
C LYS A 168 -1.17 -13.82 -4.47
N ILE A 169 -0.41 -12.75 -4.36
CA ILE A 169 -0.18 -12.05 -3.10
C ILE A 169 -0.71 -10.63 -3.25
N LEU A 170 -1.59 -10.23 -2.35
CA LEU A 170 -2.14 -8.88 -2.29
C LEU A 170 -1.62 -8.18 -1.03
N PHE A 171 -0.93 -7.07 -1.24
CA PHE A 171 -0.62 -6.09 -0.20
C PHE A 171 -1.59 -4.93 -0.31
N THR A 172 -2.36 -4.69 0.75
CA THR A 172 -3.39 -3.65 0.73
C THR A 172 -3.50 -2.91 2.06
N GLY A 173 -4.07 -1.71 2.02
CA GLY A 173 -4.27 -0.88 3.18
C GLY A 173 -4.80 0.49 2.80
N HIS A 174 -5.43 1.14 3.78
CA HIS A 174 -5.95 2.51 3.64
C HIS A 174 -5.04 3.50 4.39
N SER A 175 -4.84 4.68 3.83
CA SER A 175 -4.09 5.78 4.43
C SER A 175 -2.67 5.33 4.82
N PHE A 176 -2.28 5.47 6.09
CA PHE A 176 -1.04 4.92 6.65
C PHE A 176 -0.79 3.45 6.27
N GLY A 177 -1.83 2.61 6.34
CA GLY A 177 -1.71 1.19 6.02
C GLY A 177 -1.35 0.95 4.55
N GLY A 178 -1.75 1.84 3.65
CA GLY A 178 -1.34 1.80 2.25
C GLY A 178 0.16 2.05 2.08
N ALA A 179 0.74 2.98 2.85
CA ALA A 179 2.17 3.27 2.79
C ALA A 179 3.00 2.06 3.26
N VAL A 180 2.58 1.43 4.36
CA VAL A 180 3.22 0.22 4.88
C VAL A 180 3.04 -0.98 3.93
N ALA A 181 1.85 -1.14 3.34
CA ALA A 181 1.59 -2.17 2.32
C ALA A 181 2.51 -2.01 1.10
N SER A 182 2.76 -0.76 0.69
CA SER A 182 3.69 -0.47 -0.41
C SER A 182 5.12 -0.92 -0.08
N LEU A 183 5.65 -0.57 1.09
CA LEU A 183 6.96 -1.03 1.56
C LEU A 183 7.06 -2.56 1.60
N ALA A 184 6.05 -3.21 2.18
CA ALA A 184 5.98 -4.67 2.27
C ALA A 184 5.98 -5.34 0.89
N SER A 185 5.22 -4.81 -0.06
CA SER A 185 5.17 -5.36 -1.42
C SER A 185 6.52 -5.30 -2.14
N ALA A 186 7.22 -4.16 -2.05
CA ALA A 186 8.53 -3.98 -2.66
C ALA A 186 9.60 -4.86 -1.99
N MET A 187 9.62 -4.91 -0.65
CA MET A 187 10.58 -5.74 0.08
C MET A 187 10.37 -7.22 -0.24
N PHE A 188 9.12 -7.67 -0.27
CA PHE A 188 8.82 -9.06 -0.61
C PHE A 188 9.37 -9.47 -1.96
N VAL A 189 9.17 -8.66 -3.01
CA VAL A 189 9.72 -8.99 -4.33
C VAL A 189 11.24 -8.94 -4.32
N HIS A 190 11.83 -7.91 -3.68
CA HIS A 190 13.28 -7.73 -3.59
C HIS A 190 13.98 -8.92 -2.92
N GLU A 191 13.42 -9.46 -1.84
CA GLU A 191 13.99 -10.61 -1.12
C GLU A 191 13.80 -11.95 -1.83
N ASN A 192 12.91 -12.03 -2.83
CA ASN A 192 12.50 -13.27 -3.46
C ASN A 192 12.67 -13.23 -4.99
N LEU A 193 13.67 -12.49 -5.50
CA LEU A 193 13.97 -12.33 -6.93
C LEU A 193 14.28 -13.65 -7.66
N ASN A 194 14.60 -14.71 -6.93
CA ASN A 194 14.81 -16.06 -7.44
C ASN A 194 13.49 -16.77 -7.84
N LEU A 195 12.33 -16.28 -7.41
CA LEU A 195 11.03 -16.85 -7.77
C LEU A 195 10.62 -16.40 -9.17
N LYS A 196 10.46 -17.36 -10.08
CA LYS A 196 10.01 -17.10 -11.45
C LYS A 196 8.61 -16.48 -11.46
N ASN A 197 8.40 -15.50 -12.32
CA ASN A 197 7.12 -14.80 -12.51
C ASN A 197 6.53 -14.15 -11.24
N LEU A 198 7.36 -13.92 -10.20
CA LEU A 198 6.87 -13.36 -8.94
C LEU A 198 6.19 -12.00 -9.12
N THR A 199 6.79 -11.12 -9.92
CA THR A 199 6.28 -9.78 -10.24
C THR A 199 4.89 -9.79 -10.87
N LYS A 200 4.49 -10.89 -11.53
CA LYS A 200 3.14 -11.05 -12.10
C LYS A 200 2.10 -11.48 -11.06
N SER A 201 2.55 -12.04 -9.94
CA SER A 201 1.70 -12.61 -8.89
C SER A 201 1.61 -11.75 -7.63
N VAL A 202 2.36 -10.65 -7.54
CA VAL A 202 2.33 -9.71 -6.41
C VAL A 202 1.59 -8.46 -6.82
N PHE A 203 0.61 -8.06 -6.01
CA PHE A 203 -0.28 -6.94 -6.23
C PHE A 203 -0.15 -5.96 -5.05
N SER A 204 -0.09 -4.67 -5.34
CA SER A 204 -0.15 -3.60 -4.35
C SER A 204 -1.33 -2.70 -4.69
N ILE A 205 -2.44 -2.85 -3.97
CA ILE A 205 -3.65 -2.04 -4.19
C ILE A 205 -3.93 -1.29 -2.90
N THR A 206 -3.78 0.03 -2.94
CA THR A 206 -3.84 0.87 -1.74
C THR A 206 -4.85 1.99 -1.91
N PHE A 207 -5.34 2.52 -0.79
CA PHE A 207 -6.45 3.47 -0.76
C PHE A 207 -6.05 4.72 0.00
N GLY A 208 -6.11 5.90 -0.62
CA GLY A 208 -5.70 7.15 0.04
C GLY A 208 -4.24 7.13 0.51
N GLN A 209 -3.36 6.42 -0.20
CA GLN A 209 -1.96 6.22 0.21
C GLN A 209 -1.14 7.53 0.11
N PRO A 210 -0.45 7.95 1.19
CA PRO A 210 0.48 9.08 1.12
C PRO A 210 1.76 8.76 0.32
N ARG A 211 2.58 9.78 0.04
CA ARG A 211 3.91 9.57 -0.58
C ARG A 211 4.85 8.92 0.42
N VAL A 212 5.39 7.77 0.04
CA VAL A 212 6.11 6.86 0.96
C VAL A 212 7.61 7.15 1.00
N GLY A 213 8.21 7.49 -0.13
CA GLY A 213 9.64 7.65 -0.26
C GLY A 213 10.02 8.64 -1.35
N ASN A 214 11.32 8.74 -1.63
CA ASN A 214 11.86 9.61 -2.66
C ASN A 214 11.66 9.05 -4.07
N HIS A 215 12.10 9.82 -5.07
CA HIS A 215 11.98 9.42 -6.47
C HIS A 215 12.70 8.09 -6.78
N ALA A 216 13.86 7.84 -6.15
CA ALA A 216 14.58 6.58 -6.31
C ALA A 216 13.78 5.38 -5.77
N TYR A 217 13.11 5.54 -4.63
CA TYR A 217 12.18 4.53 -4.11
C TYR A 217 11.02 4.31 -5.07
N ALA A 218 10.44 5.38 -5.63
CA ALA A 218 9.31 5.24 -6.53
C ALA A 218 9.65 4.44 -7.79
N ILE A 219 10.79 4.73 -8.42
CA ILE A 219 11.30 3.97 -9.57
C ILE A 219 11.55 2.49 -9.19
N ALA A 220 12.15 2.26 -8.02
CA ALA A 220 12.45 0.91 -7.57
C ALA A 220 11.16 0.10 -7.32
N HIS A 221 10.16 0.71 -6.68
CA HIS A 221 8.84 0.11 -6.45
C HIS A 221 8.16 -0.24 -7.77
N ASP A 222 8.07 0.69 -8.72
CA ASP A 222 7.41 0.45 -10.02
C ASP A 222 8.04 -0.71 -10.81
N LYS A 223 9.36 -0.90 -10.67
CA LYS A 223 10.07 -2.03 -11.30
C LYS A 223 9.81 -3.35 -10.58
N LEU A 224 9.75 -3.34 -9.25
CA LEU A 224 9.55 -4.54 -8.44
C LEU A 224 8.08 -4.99 -8.46
N VAL A 225 7.13 -4.05 -8.40
CA VAL A 225 5.70 -4.29 -8.23
C VAL A 225 4.91 -3.55 -9.31
N PRO A 226 4.98 -4.00 -10.58
CA PRO A 226 4.29 -3.32 -11.68
C PRO A 226 2.76 -3.34 -11.55
N ASN A 227 2.21 -4.34 -10.85
CA ASN A 227 0.80 -4.46 -10.50
C ASN A 227 0.50 -3.62 -9.24
N SER A 228 0.76 -2.32 -9.34
CA SER A 228 0.54 -1.36 -8.25
C SER A 228 -0.46 -0.28 -8.66
N TRP A 229 -1.53 -0.16 -7.89
CA TRP A 229 -2.58 0.85 -8.07
C TRP A 229 -2.86 1.56 -6.75
N ARG A 230 -2.80 2.89 -6.78
CA ARG A 230 -3.18 3.78 -5.69
C ARG A 230 -4.53 4.38 -6.02
N ILE A 231 -5.54 4.06 -5.23
CA ILE A 231 -6.89 4.51 -5.47
C ILE A 231 -7.14 5.74 -4.60
N VAL A 232 -7.50 6.85 -5.23
CA VAL A 232 -7.60 8.18 -4.61
C VAL A 232 -9.00 8.73 -4.80
N HIS A 233 -9.66 9.16 -3.73
CA HIS A 233 -11.03 9.67 -3.83
C HIS A 233 -11.08 11.21 -3.83
N ARG A 234 -11.49 11.78 -4.98
CA ARG A 234 -11.86 13.19 -5.12
C ARG A 234 -10.78 14.17 -4.64
N LYS A 235 -11.02 14.83 -3.51
CA LYS A 235 -10.19 15.90 -2.91
C LYS A 235 -9.44 15.38 -1.68
N ASP A 236 -9.19 14.08 -1.62
CA ASP A 236 -8.42 13.49 -0.54
C ASP A 236 -7.02 14.12 -0.51
N ILE A 237 -6.67 14.72 0.62
CA ILE A 237 -5.38 15.39 0.81
C ILE A 237 -4.28 14.39 1.17
N VAL A 238 -4.63 13.19 1.65
CA VAL A 238 -3.66 12.21 2.16
C VAL A 238 -2.67 11.77 1.08
N PRO A 239 -3.07 11.50 -0.18
CA PRO A 239 -2.11 11.22 -1.24
C PRO A 239 -1.15 12.38 -1.51
N HIS A 240 -1.59 13.62 -1.29
CA HIS A 240 -0.79 14.80 -1.57
C HIS A 240 0.19 15.17 -0.44
N ILE A 241 0.30 14.35 0.60
CA ILE A 241 1.27 14.50 1.68
C ILE A 241 2.27 13.32 1.72
N PRO A 242 3.50 13.56 2.20
CA PRO A 242 4.10 14.88 2.43
C PRO A 242 4.23 15.67 1.13
N LEU A 243 4.14 17.00 1.23
CA LEU A 243 4.16 17.89 0.07
C LEU A 243 5.43 17.67 -0.74
N CYS A 244 5.22 17.55 -2.04
CA CYS A 244 6.31 17.58 -2.98
C CYS A 244 6.57 19.04 -3.36
N LEU A 245 7.81 19.51 -3.24
CA LEU A 245 8.17 20.84 -3.73
C LEU A 245 7.93 20.88 -5.24
N SER A 246 6.97 21.69 -5.66
CA SER A 246 6.65 21.86 -7.07
C SER A 246 7.44 23.03 -7.63
N PHE A 247 8.16 22.78 -8.73
CA PHE A 247 8.70 23.84 -9.58
C PHE A 247 8.02 23.69 -10.94
N MET A 248 7.34 24.75 -11.40
CA MET A 248 6.59 24.77 -12.66
C MET A 248 5.52 23.65 -12.80
N GLY A 249 4.80 23.33 -11.73
CA GLY A 249 3.68 22.37 -11.78
C GLY A 249 4.11 20.89 -11.74
N HIS A 250 5.41 20.61 -11.68
CA HIS A 250 5.95 19.27 -11.54
C HIS A 250 6.69 19.10 -10.21
N CYS A 251 6.59 17.89 -9.65
CA CYS A 251 7.40 17.46 -8.52
C CYS A 251 8.89 17.55 -8.83
N THR A 252 9.65 18.38 -8.13
CA THR A 252 11.10 18.46 -8.38
C THR A 252 11.81 17.21 -7.85
N THR A 253 12.50 16.51 -8.74
CA THR A 253 13.39 15.38 -8.44
C THR A 253 14.80 15.82 -8.00
N GLY A 254 15.11 17.11 -8.10
CA GLY A 254 16.46 17.68 -7.94
C GLY A 254 17.09 17.54 -6.54
N PHE A 255 16.31 17.12 -5.55
CA PHE A 255 16.82 16.75 -4.24
C PHE A 255 16.20 15.40 -3.90
N ASN A 256 17.01 14.34 -3.71
CA ASN A 256 16.60 12.99 -3.24
C ASN A 256 15.84 12.98 -1.89
N LEU A 257 15.44 14.15 -1.40
CA LEU A 257 14.69 14.46 -0.20
C LEU A 257 13.19 14.63 -0.48
N THR A 258 12.77 14.88 -1.73
CA THR A 258 11.34 15.13 -2.03
C THR A 258 10.54 13.82 -2.06
N PRO A 259 9.39 13.75 -1.36
CA PRO A 259 8.49 12.61 -1.45
C PRO A 259 7.89 12.49 -2.85
N TYR A 260 7.79 11.28 -3.38
CA TYR A 260 7.32 10.97 -4.74
C TYR A 260 6.28 9.84 -4.73
N HIS A 261 5.40 9.83 -5.73
CA HIS A 261 4.40 8.77 -5.92
C HIS A 261 4.96 7.60 -6.73
N HIS A 262 4.54 6.39 -6.40
CA HIS A 262 4.87 5.16 -7.13
C HIS A 262 3.59 4.36 -7.38
N GLY A 263 3.50 3.61 -8.46
CA GLY A 263 2.31 2.90 -8.92
C GLY A 263 1.40 3.78 -9.77
N THR A 264 0.31 3.20 -10.24
CA THR A 264 -0.68 3.89 -11.08
C THR A 264 -1.74 4.54 -10.22
N GLU A 265 -2.01 5.83 -10.39
CA GLU A 265 -3.15 6.47 -9.73
C GLU A 265 -4.45 6.13 -10.44
N VAL A 266 -5.49 5.80 -9.67
CA VAL A 266 -6.85 5.60 -10.17
C VAL A 266 -7.80 6.42 -9.29
N SER A 267 -8.67 7.20 -9.93
CA SER A 267 -9.53 8.20 -9.27
C SER A 267 -11.01 7.99 -9.54
#